data_AF-A0A963MR59-F1
#
_entry.id   AF-A0A963MR59-F1
#
_cell.length_a   1.000
_cell.length_b   1.000
_cell.length_c   1.000
_cell.angle_alpha   90.00
_cell.angle_beta   90.00
_cell.angle_gamma   90.00
#
_symmetry.space_group_name_H-M   'P 1'
#
loop_
_entity.id
_entity.type
_entity.pdbx_description
1 polymer ?
#
loop_
_entity_poly.entity_id
_entity_poly.type
_entity_poly.pdbx_seq_one_letter_code
_entity_poly.pdbx_strand_id
1 'polypeptide(L)'
;MQTRLDISSIAGIRENIHELFALIQENLEAYGQNPDDTQLLETCRVYIHQLDSLFQVLELKSISVITKNIEQLIADLSAQRSDAALTCVDVIKRAINSILKYLDKLIDGADENPARLF
;
A
#
# COMPACT_ATOMS: atom_id res chain seq x y z
N MET A 1 16.21 -18.30 -19.27
CA MET A 1 15.79 -17.04 -19.91
C MET A 1 15.80 -15.99 -18.82
N GLN A 2 16.89 -15.21 -18.72
CA GLN A 2 17.02 -14.17 -17.69
C GLN A 2 16.13 -13.00 -18.12
N THR A 3 15.05 -12.76 -17.39
CA THR A 3 14.17 -11.62 -17.61
C THR A 3 14.98 -10.37 -17.26
N ARG A 4 15.61 -9.75 -18.26
CA ARG A 4 16.10 -8.37 -18.17
C ARG A 4 14.87 -7.52 -17.91
N LEU A 5 14.58 -7.22 -16.64
CA LEU A 5 13.81 -6.03 -16.33
C LEU A 5 14.64 -4.86 -16.87
N ASP A 6 14.19 -4.24 -17.98
CA ASP A 6 14.83 -3.05 -18.49
C ASP A 6 14.71 -1.94 -17.43
N ILE A 7 15.78 -1.16 -17.25
CA ILE A 7 15.87 -0.12 -16.21
C ILE A 7 14.70 0.87 -16.33
N SER A 8 14.22 1.13 -17.55
CA SER A 8 13.03 1.96 -17.82
C SER A 8 11.73 1.33 -17.28
N SER A 9 11.60 0.01 -17.31
CA SER A 9 10.47 -0.70 -16.70
C SER A 9 10.54 -0.65 -15.19
N ILE A 10 11.73 -0.74 -14.59
CA ILE A 10 11.92 -0.61 -13.14
C ILE A 10 11.60 0.80 -12.67
N ALA A 11 12.09 1.82 -13.38
CA ALA A 11 11.82 3.22 -13.06
C ALA A 11 10.33 3.54 -13.17
N GLY A 12 9.66 3.12 -14.25
CA GLY A 12 8.22 3.33 -14.43
C GLY A 12 7.38 2.59 -13.38
N ILE A 13 7.78 1.37 -12.98
CA ILE A 13 7.11 0.63 -11.90
C ILE A 13 7.31 1.35 -10.56
N ARG A 14 8.52 1.85 -10.27
CA ARG A 14 8.81 2.64 -9.07
C ARG A 14 7.90 3.87 -9.02
N GLU A 15 7.86 4.66 -10.09
CA GLU A 15 7.02 5.87 -10.18
C GLU A 15 5.54 5.55 -9.95
N ASN A 16 5.02 4.49 -10.58
CA ASN A 16 3.63 4.10 -10.41
C ASN A 16 3.30 3.60 -8.99
N ILE A 17 4.23 2.89 -8.35
CA ILE A 17 4.12 2.53 -6.93
C ILE A 17 4.04 3.80 -6.08
N HIS A 18 4.95 4.76 -6.25
CA HIS A 18 4.91 6.01 -5.47
C HIS A 18 3.62 6.81 -5.68
N GLU A 19 3.11 6.86 -6.91
CA GLU A 19 1.84 7.52 -7.24
C GLU A 19 0.66 6.88 -6.48
N LEU A 20 0.54 5.55 -6.52
CA LEU A 20 -0.49 4.82 -5.77
C LEU A 20 -0.37 5.06 -4.27
N PHE A 21 0.85 5.04 -3.74
CA PHE A 21 1.11 5.34 -2.33
C PHE A 21 0.66 6.75 -1.93
N ALA A 22 0.94 7.76 -2.77
CA ALA A 22 0.52 9.14 -2.53
C ALA A 22 -1.01 9.25 -2.53
N LEU A 23 -1.68 8.64 -3.51
CA LEU A 23 -3.14 8.63 -3.60
C LEU A 23 -3.81 7.97 -2.38
N ILE A 24 -3.23 6.87 -1.87
CA ILE A 24 -3.75 6.24 -0.65
C ILE A 24 -3.57 7.17 0.55
N GLN A 25 -2.41 7.82 0.71
CA GLN A 25 -2.16 8.74 1.81
C GLN A 25 -3.12 9.93 1.80
N GLU A 26 -3.33 10.55 0.64
CA GLU A 26 -4.26 11.66 0.45
C GLU A 26 -5.69 11.28 0.86
N ASN A 27 -6.18 10.12 0.42
CA ASN A 27 -7.53 9.67 0.77
C ASN A 27 -7.67 9.33 2.27
N LEU A 28 -6.64 8.74 2.89
CA LEU A 28 -6.63 8.47 4.34
C LEU A 28 -6.53 9.77 5.16
N GLU A 29 -5.86 10.81 4.65
CA GLU A 29 -5.85 12.14 5.25
C GLU A 29 -7.21 12.82 5.15
N ALA A 30 -7.81 12.82 3.96
CA ALA A 30 -9.15 13.34 3.73
C ALA A 30 -10.19 12.65 4.64
N TYR A 31 -10.12 11.32 4.77
CA TYR A 31 -11.02 10.57 5.66
C TYR A 31 -10.81 10.94 7.13
N GLY A 32 -9.58 11.19 7.56
CA GLY A 32 -9.30 11.67 8.92
C GLY A 32 -9.91 13.05 9.23
N GLN A 33 -10.06 13.91 8.21
CA GLN A 33 -10.74 15.20 8.32
C GLN A 33 -12.26 15.09 8.21
N ASN A 34 -12.76 14.09 7.50
CA ASN A 34 -14.19 13.84 7.30
C ASN A 34 -14.54 12.34 7.42
N PRO A 35 -14.62 11.79 8.64
CA PRO A 35 -14.85 10.36 8.86
C PRO A 35 -16.23 9.86 8.41
N ASP A 36 -17.13 10.78 8.07
CA ASP A 36 -18.46 10.46 7.55
C ASP A 36 -18.44 10.00 6.08
N ASP A 37 -17.38 10.35 5.35
CA ASP A 37 -17.24 10.04 3.93
C ASP A 37 -16.51 8.70 3.70
N THR A 38 -17.28 7.61 3.78
CA THR A 38 -16.75 6.26 3.56
C THR A 38 -16.35 5.98 2.11
N GLN A 39 -16.69 6.85 1.14
CA GLN A 39 -16.22 6.70 -0.24
C GLN A 39 -14.70 6.86 -0.35
N LEU A 40 -14.10 7.63 0.56
CA LEU A 40 -12.64 7.78 0.66
C LEU A 40 -11.97 6.45 1.02
N LEU A 41 -12.57 5.65 1.89
CA LEU A 41 -12.07 4.33 2.25
C LEU A 41 -12.20 3.33 1.10
N GLU A 42 -13.34 3.32 0.39
CA GLU A 42 -13.49 2.50 -0.82
C GLU A 42 -12.48 2.88 -1.91
N THR A 43 -12.19 4.19 -2.05
CA THR A 43 -11.18 4.69 -2.98
C THR A 43 -9.77 4.23 -2.58
N CYS A 44 -9.40 4.33 -1.29
CA CYS A 44 -8.15 3.75 -0.78
C CYS A 44 -8.04 2.26 -1.10
N ARG A 45 -9.13 1.52 -0.93
CA ARG A 45 -9.18 0.08 -1.16
C ARG A 45 -8.88 -0.28 -2.61
N VAL A 46 -9.43 0.47 -3.57
CA VAL A 46 -9.13 0.32 -5.01
C VAL A 46 -7.63 0.49 -5.27
N TYR A 47 -7.00 1.52 -4.72
CA TYR A 47 -5.56 1.75 -4.93
C TYR A 47 -4.68 0.66 -4.29
N ILE A 48 -5.06 0.15 -3.12
CA ILE A 48 -4.33 -0.96 -2.47
C ILE A 48 -4.45 -2.25 -3.29
N HIS A 49 -5.60 -2.50 -3.89
CA HIS A 49 -5.79 -3.65 -4.78
C HIS A 49 -4.95 -3.53 -6.06
N GLN A 50 -4.82 -2.33 -6.63
CA GLN A 50 -3.92 -2.05 -7.75
C GLN A 50 -2.46 -2.27 -7.35
N LEU A 51 -2.08 -1.83 -6.14
CA LEU A 51 -0.75 -2.04 -5.59
C LEU A 51 -0.44 -3.53 -5.39
N ASP A 52 -1.38 -4.32 -4.86
CA ASP A 52 -1.24 -5.77 -4.73
C ASP A 52 -1.06 -6.45 -6.10
N SER A 53 -1.82 -6.01 -7.10
CA SER A 53 -1.69 -6.50 -8.48
C SER A 53 -0.29 -6.26 -9.05
N LEU A 54 0.30 -5.10 -8.79
CA LEU A 54 1.69 -4.80 -9.17
C LEU A 54 2.69 -5.71 -8.45
N PHE A 55 2.52 -5.95 -7.15
CA PHE A 55 3.40 -6.83 -6.39
C PHE A 55 3.33 -8.28 -6.85
N GLN A 56 2.15 -8.75 -7.28
CA GLN A 56 2.01 -10.06 -7.90
C GLN A 56 2.77 -10.16 -9.23
N VAL A 57 2.72 -9.12 -10.07
CA VAL A 57 3.48 -9.05 -11.33
C VAL A 57 4.99 -9.04 -11.08
N LEU A 58 5.44 -8.41 -9.99
CA LEU A 58 6.85 -8.37 -9.57
C LEU A 58 7.30 -9.61 -8.79
N GLU A 59 6.42 -10.60 -8.61
CA GLU A 59 6.65 -11.81 -7.80
C GLU A 59 7.03 -11.53 -6.34
N LEU A 60 6.68 -10.35 -5.79
CA LEU A 60 6.95 -9.92 -4.41
C LEU A 60 5.92 -10.49 -3.43
N LYS A 61 5.87 -11.82 -3.32
CA LYS A 61 4.83 -12.56 -2.58
C LYS A 61 4.75 -12.21 -1.10
N SER A 62 5.87 -11.89 -0.46
CA SER A 62 5.91 -11.54 0.97
C SER A 62 5.16 -10.24 1.27
N ILE A 63 5.17 -9.29 0.32
CA ILE A 63 4.52 -7.98 0.47
C ILE A 63 3.01 -8.11 0.20
N SER A 64 2.61 -8.98 -0.72
CA SER A 64 1.20 -9.22 -1.08
C SER A 64 0.34 -9.65 0.12
N VAL A 65 0.92 -10.38 1.08
CA VAL A 65 0.21 -10.76 2.32
C VAL A 65 -0.14 -9.52 3.16
N ILE A 66 0.77 -8.54 3.20
CA ILE A 66 0.60 -7.33 4.01
C ILE A 66 -0.42 -6.40 3.36
N THR A 67 -0.36 -6.20 2.04
CA THR A 67 -1.36 -5.41 1.30
C THR A 67 -2.75 -5.96 1.45
N LYS A 68 -2.92 -7.30 1.41
CA LYS A 68 -4.22 -7.95 1.64
C LYS A 68 -4.76 -7.71 3.04
N ASN A 69 -3.90 -7.77 4.06
CA ASN A 69 -4.32 -7.47 5.43
C ASN A 69 -4.74 -6.00 5.59
N ILE A 70 -4.02 -5.07 4.96
CA ILE A 70 -4.38 -3.64 4.95
C ILE A 70 -5.72 -3.43 4.24
N GLU A 71 -5.92 -4.09 3.10
CA GLU A 71 -7.17 -4.01 2.35
C GLU A 71 -8.37 -4.50 3.18
N GLN A 72 -8.21 -5.63 3.87
CA GLN A 72 -9.25 -6.16 4.75
C GLN A 72 -9.56 -5.19 5.90
N LEU A 73 -8.52 -4.59 6.51
CA LEU A 73 -8.70 -3.58 7.56
C LEU A 73 -9.51 -2.37 7.07
N ILE A 74 -9.27 -1.91 5.84
CA ILE A 74 -10.04 -0.81 5.25
C ILE A 74 -11.48 -1.24 4.97
N ALA A 75 -11.71 -2.46 4.48
CA ALA A 75 -13.06 -2.97 4.26
C ALA A 75 -13.85 -3.05 5.58
N ASP A 76 -13.21 -3.51 6.67
CA ASP A 76 -13.81 -3.59 7.99
C ASP A 76 -14.14 -2.18 8.54
N LEU A 77 -13.27 -1.19 8.29
CA LEU A 77 -13.52 0.21 8.64
C LEU A 77 -14.67 0.83 7.84
N SER A 78 -14.78 0.53 6.54
CA SER A 78 -15.92 0.96 5.72
C SER A 78 -17.24 0.40 6.24
N ALA A 79 -17.23 -0.85 6.75
CA ALA A 79 -18.41 -1.55 7.23
C ALA A 79 -18.81 -1.18 8.68
N GLN A 80 -17.86 -0.73 9.51
CA GLN A 80 -18.10 -0.41 10.91
C GLN A 80 -17.69 1.04 11.23
N ARG A 81 -18.67 1.91 11.46
CA ARG A 81 -18.44 3.18 12.16
C ARG A 81 -18.09 2.88 13.62
N SER A 82 -16.80 2.76 13.90
CA SER A 82 -16.28 2.60 15.25
C SER A 82 -15.53 3.86 15.68
N ASP A 83 -15.60 4.21 16.97
CA ASP A 83 -14.78 5.29 17.56
C ASP A 83 -13.28 5.05 17.36
N ALA A 84 -12.87 3.80 17.07
CA ALA A 84 -11.49 3.44 16.77
C ALA A 84 -11.04 3.76 15.33
N ALA A 85 -11.94 4.23 14.45
CA ALA A 85 -11.65 4.39 13.02
C ALA A 85 -10.42 5.27 12.75
N LEU A 86 -10.29 6.40 13.46
CA LEU A 86 -9.13 7.29 13.34
C LEU A 86 -7.82 6.61 13.79
N THR A 87 -7.87 5.81 14.86
CA THR A 87 -6.68 5.06 15.33
C THR A 87 -6.27 4.01 14.31
N CYS A 88 -7.22 3.32 13.68
CA CYS A 88 -6.95 2.35 12.63
C CYS A 88 -6.36 3.02 11.38
N VAL A 89 -6.86 4.20 11.00
CA VAL A 89 -6.30 4.99 9.89
C VAL A 89 -4.84 5.33 10.13
N ASP A 90 -4.46 5.74 11.34
CA ASP A 90 -3.06 5.99 11.70
C ASP A 90 -2.18 4.73 11.62
N VAL A 91 -2.71 3.57 12.02
CA VAL A 91 -2.02 2.28 11.87
C VAL A 91 -1.81 1.96 10.39
N ILE A 92 -2.84 2.12 9.55
CA ILE A 92 -2.79 1.87 8.11
C ILE A 92 -1.74 2.79 7.46
N LYS A 93 -1.76 4.10 7.76
CA LYS A 93 -0.76 5.05 7.23
C LYS A 93 0.67 4.63 7.55
N ARG A 94 0.94 4.18 8.77
CA ARG A 94 2.26 3.69 9.19
C ARG A 94 2.67 2.40 8.46
N ALA A 95 1.74 1.45 8.30
CA ALA A 95 1.99 0.21 7.58
C ALA A 95 2.34 0.50 6.11
N ILE A 96 1.54 1.33 5.45
CA ILE A 96 1.74 1.79 4.07
C ILE A 96 3.11 2.45 3.92
N ASN A 97 3.47 3.40 4.79
CA ASN A 97 4.80 4.03 4.75
C ASN A 97 5.96 3.03 4.94
N SER A 98 5.76 1.99 5.75
CA SER A 98 6.78 0.96 5.99
C SER A 98 6.97 0.07 4.77
N ILE A 99 5.88 -0.26 4.07
CA ILE A 99 5.93 -0.99 2.79
C ILE A 99 6.67 -0.16 1.74
N LEU A 100 6.37 1.13 1.61
CA LEU A 100 7.05 2.00 0.64
C LEU A 100 8.56 2.04 0.88
N LYS A 101 8.98 2.27 2.13
CA LYS A 101 10.40 2.26 2.50
C LYS A 101 11.09 0.91 2.25
N TYR A 102 10.36 -0.17 2.44
CA TYR A 102 10.86 -1.52 2.17
C TYR A 102 11.06 -1.72 0.65
N LEU A 103 10.09 -1.29 -0.16
CA LEU A 103 10.18 -1.34 -1.62
C LEU A 103 11.32 -0.50 -2.16
N ASP A 104 11.50 0.73 -1.67
CA ASP A 104 12.64 1.58 -2.06
C ASP A 104 13.97 0.85 -1.86
N LYS A 105 14.14 0.16 -0.71
CA LYS A 105 15.32 -0.65 -0.44
C LYS A 105 15.47 -1.84 -1.40
N LEU A 106 14.37 -2.52 -1.75
CA LEU A 106 14.42 -3.63 -2.70
C LEU A 106 14.78 -3.16 -4.11
N ILE A 107 14.19 -2.04 -4.56
CA ILE A 107 14.49 -1.48 -5.89
C ILE A 107 15.93 -0.96 -5.95
N ASP A 108 16.48 -0.49 -4.82
CA ASP A 108 17.89 -0.12 -4.69
C ASP A 108 18.85 -1.34 -4.60
N GLY A 109 18.33 -2.57 -4.68
CA GLY A 109 19.10 -3.81 -4.78
C GLY A 109 19.32 -4.56 -3.48
N ALA A 110 18.57 -4.25 -2.42
CA ALA A 110 18.62 -5.00 -1.17
C ALA A 110 17.88 -6.35 -1.29
N ASP A 111 18.36 -7.37 -0.57
CA ASP A 111 17.66 -8.66 -0.50
C ASP A 111 16.25 -8.55 0.10
N GLU A 112 15.33 -9.35 -0.43
CA GLU A 112 13.98 -9.54 0.13
C GLU A 112 14.08 -10.11 1.54
N ASN A 113 13.73 -9.31 2.54
CA ASN A 113 13.66 -9.73 3.93
C ASN A 113 12.50 -9.01 4.65
N PRO A 114 11.34 -9.68 4.83
CA PRO A 114 10.17 -9.07 5.44
C PRO A 114 10.35 -8.69 6.92
N ALA A 115 11.40 -9.18 7.61
CA ALA A 115 11.74 -8.71 8.95
C ALA A 115 12.16 -7.23 8.98
N ARG A 116 12.47 -6.61 7.83
CA ARG A 116 12.82 -5.19 7.71
C ARG A 116 11.62 -4.24 7.72
N LEU A 117 10.39 -4.77 7.76
CA LEU A 117 9.16 -3.98 7.88
C LEU A 117 8.87 -3.52 9.32
N PHE A 118 9.52 -4.11 10.32
CA PHE A 118 9.33 -3.85 11.75
C PHE A 118 10.54 -3.15 12.37
#